data_AF-A0A9E2KMR6-F1
#
_entry.id   AF-A0A9E2KMR6-F1
#
_cell.length_a   1.000
_cell.length_b   1.000
_cell.length_c   1.000
_cell.angle_alpha   90.00
_cell.angle_beta   90.00
_cell.angle_gamma   90.00
#
_symmetry.space_group_name_H-M   'P 1'
#
loop_
_entity.id
_entity.type
_entity.pdbx_description
1 polymer ?
#
loop_
_entity_poly.entity_id
_entity_poly.type
_entity_poly.pdbx_seq_one_letter_code
_entity_poly.pdbx_strand_id
1 'polypeptide(L)'
;MAAKYPLAMLIDLRGRRLQAAQSEEKHCKLLLSQALNELESKKQELADYLAFRDAEIERRYREILNTVKTQNEIAKFNSEIGLIYEKENLLRADIVTLDKKVQAARQALTKAKEQVTLAFKAKAKLESHRELWLAEQRRYLEYKADLELEDFRAKKPAY
;
A
#
# COMPACT_ATOMS: atom_id res chain seq x y z
N MET A 1 -10.36 -15.85 -42.17
CA MET A 1 -9.84 -15.04 -41.04
C MET A 1 -10.18 -15.77 -39.76
N ALA A 2 -9.22 -16.01 -38.87
CA ALA A 2 -9.49 -16.63 -37.57
C ALA A 2 -10.48 -15.75 -36.78
N ALA A 3 -11.53 -16.34 -36.21
CA ALA A 3 -12.50 -15.61 -35.42
C ALA A 3 -11.80 -14.93 -34.23
N LYS A 4 -12.04 -13.64 -34.04
CA LYS A 4 -11.51 -12.90 -32.89
C LYS A 4 -12.32 -13.29 -31.64
N TYR A 5 -11.64 -13.56 -30.53
CA TYR A 5 -12.30 -13.93 -29.28
C TYR A 5 -13.31 -12.84 -28.85
N PRO A 6 -14.60 -13.18 -28.64
CA PRO A 6 -15.65 -12.19 -28.40
C PRO A 6 -15.43 -11.31 -27.17
N LEU A 7 -14.81 -11.84 -26.11
CA LEU A 7 -14.57 -11.12 -24.85
C LEU A 7 -13.15 -10.54 -24.74
N ALA A 8 -12.43 -10.36 -25.86
CA ALA A 8 -11.07 -9.82 -25.85
C ALA A 8 -10.97 -8.44 -25.16
N MET A 9 -11.89 -7.52 -25.48
CA MET A 9 -11.93 -6.18 -24.86
C MET A 9 -12.12 -6.24 -23.34
N LEU A 10 -12.87 -7.23 -22.85
CA LEU A 10 -13.10 -7.41 -21.42
C LEU A 10 -11.85 -7.92 -20.70
N ILE A 11 -11.04 -8.76 -21.36
CA ILE A 11 -9.72 -9.18 -20.84
C ILE A 11 -8.81 -7.96 -20.70
N ASP A 12 -8.75 -7.11 -21.72
CA ASP A 12 -7.91 -5.90 -21.69
C ASP A 12 -8.34 -4.95 -20.58
N LEU A 13 -9.65 -4.76 -20.40
CA LEU A 13 -10.19 -3.94 -19.32
C LEU A 13 -9.85 -4.53 -17.94
N ARG A 14 -9.96 -5.85 -17.75
CA ARG A 14 -9.54 -6.50 -16.49
C ARG A 14 -8.02 -6.43 -16.29
N GLY A 15 -7.23 -6.47 -17.36
CA GLY A 15 -5.79 -6.23 -17.34
C GLY A 15 -5.46 -4.84 -16.81
N ARG A 16 -6.13 -3.79 -17.31
CA ARG A 16 -5.96 -2.42 -16.82
C ARG A 16 -6.37 -2.26 -15.36
N ARG A 17 -7.47 -2.91 -14.94
CA ARG A 17 -7.91 -2.91 -13.53
C ARG A 17 -6.90 -3.59 -12.61
N LEU A 18 -6.30 -4.70 -13.04
CA LEU A 18 -5.23 -5.37 -12.30
C LEU A 18 -4.00 -4.47 -12.18
N GLN A 19 -3.59 -3.81 -13.26
CA GLN A 19 -2.47 -2.86 -13.23
C GLN A 19 -2.75 -1.70 -12.26
N ALA A 20 -3.96 -1.13 -12.30
CA ALA A 20 -4.38 -0.06 -11.39
C ALA A 20 -4.35 -0.51 -9.91
N ALA A 21 -4.84 -1.73 -9.62
CA ALA A 21 -4.78 -2.29 -8.27
C ALA A 21 -3.33 -2.50 -7.81
N GLN A 22 -2.44 -2.96 -8.71
CA GLN A 22 -1.02 -3.15 -8.40
C GLN A 22 -0.28 -1.83 -8.18
N SER A 23 -0.61 -0.77 -8.93
CA SER A 23 -0.06 0.56 -8.68
C SER A 23 -0.52 1.11 -7.33
N GLU A 24 -1.79 0.89 -6.97
CA GLU A 24 -2.32 1.30 -5.67
C GLU A 24 -1.63 0.55 -4.53
N GLU A 25 -1.42 -0.77 -4.66
CA GLU A 25 -0.69 -1.55 -3.66
C GLU A 25 0.74 -1.02 -3.46
N LYS A 26 1.44 -0.65 -4.55
CA LYS A 26 2.77 -0.04 -4.48
C LYS A 26 2.73 1.32 -3.78
N HIS A 27 1.72 2.14 -4.07
CA HIS A 27 1.54 3.42 -3.42
C HIS A 27 1.31 3.26 -1.91
N CYS A 28 0.42 2.36 -1.49
CA CYS A 28 0.20 2.07 -0.08
C CYS A 28 1.47 1.55 0.63
N LYS A 29 2.31 0.75 -0.04
CA LYS A 29 3.61 0.30 0.53
C LYS A 29 4.54 1.48 0.77
N LEU A 30 4.63 2.41 -0.18
CA LEU A 30 5.46 3.59 -0.06
C LEU A 30 4.98 4.49 1.08
N LEU A 31 3.67 4.73 1.18
CA LEU A 31 3.09 5.49 2.29
C LEU A 31 3.35 4.85 3.64
N LEU A 32 3.23 3.52 3.74
CA LEU A 32 3.54 2.79 4.98
C LEU A 32 5.02 2.94 5.36
N SER A 33 5.93 2.83 4.39
CA SER A 33 7.36 3.03 4.62
C SER A 33 7.67 4.45 5.10
N GLN A 34 7.07 5.46 4.49
CA GLN A 34 7.24 6.86 4.90
C GLN A 34 6.74 7.09 6.33
N ALA A 35 5.53 6.62 6.65
CA ALA A 35 4.95 6.77 7.97
C ALA A 35 5.78 6.06 9.06
N LEU A 36 6.39 4.90 8.74
CA LEU A 36 7.30 4.21 9.66
C LEU A 36 8.59 5.00 9.89
N ASN A 37 9.19 5.54 8.83
CA ASN A 37 10.40 6.35 8.94
C ASN A 37 10.15 7.64 9.74
N GLU A 38 9.01 8.31 9.51
CA GLU A 38 8.59 9.48 10.29
C GLU A 38 8.41 9.14 11.78
N LEU A 39 7.78 7.99 12.08
CA LEU A 39 7.61 7.52 13.45
C LEU A 39 8.94 7.22 14.13
N GLU A 40 9.87 6.56 13.44
CA GLU A 40 11.22 6.27 13.97
C GLU A 40 12.01 7.55 14.22
N SER A 41 11.99 8.50 13.27
CA SER A 41 12.64 9.79 13.43
C SER A 41 12.07 10.56 14.64
N LYS A 42 10.75 10.57 14.84
CA LYS A 42 10.15 11.21 16.02
C LYS A 42 10.46 10.50 17.33
N LYS A 43 10.60 9.18 17.33
CA LYS A 43 11.04 8.42 18.51
C LYS A 43 12.49 8.73 18.87
N GLN A 44 13.36 8.89 17.89
CA GLN A 44 14.74 9.34 18.09
C GLN A 44 14.78 10.75 18.65
N GLU A 45 14.01 11.68 18.05
CA GLU A 45 13.90 13.06 18.55
C GLU A 45 13.45 13.11 20.02
N LEU A 46 12.47 12.28 20.40
CA LEU A 46 12.05 12.17 21.80
C LEU A 46 13.18 11.63 22.69
N ALA A 47 13.92 10.61 22.26
CA ALA A 47 15.01 10.03 23.04
C ALA A 47 16.14 11.05 23.29
N ASP A 48 16.54 11.78 22.24
CA ASP A 48 17.53 12.86 22.33
C ASP A 48 17.03 13.99 23.22
N TYR A 49 15.74 14.33 23.11
CA TYR A 49 15.12 15.34 23.94
C TYR A 49 15.07 14.96 25.42
N LEU A 50 14.83 13.70 25.76
CA LEU A 50 14.84 13.22 27.15
C LEU A 50 16.24 13.32 27.76
N ALA A 51 17.28 12.97 27.00
CA ALA A 51 18.66 13.14 27.46
C ALA A 51 19.03 14.61 27.68
N PHE A 52 18.62 15.48 26.75
CA PHE A 52 18.78 16.94 26.89
C PHE A 52 18.01 17.47 28.11
N ARG A 53 16.74 17.07 28.28
CA ARG A 53 15.87 17.48 29.38
C ARG A 53 16.54 17.22 30.72
N ASP A 54 17.00 15.99 30.95
CA ASP A 54 17.55 15.60 32.25
C ASP A 54 18.81 16.42 32.59
N ALA A 55 19.70 16.62 31.61
CA ALA A 55 20.89 17.45 31.77
C ALA A 55 20.55 18.93 32.02
N GLU A 56 19.58 19.47 31.29
CA GLU A 56 19.20 20.88 31.37
C GLU A 56 18.44 21.18 32.69
N ILE A 57 17.58 20.27 33.13
CA ILE A 57 16.90 20.37 34.43
C ILE A 57 17.92 20.37 35.57
N GLU A 58 18.84 19.40 35.59
CA GLU A 58 19.91 19.32 36.58
C GLU A 58 20.78 20.58 36.62
N ARG A 59 21.18 21.08 35.45
CA ARG A 59 21.95 22.32 35.34
C ARG A 59 21.20 23.50 35.97
N ARG A 60 19.93 23.70 35.62
CA ARG A 60 19.14 24.85 36.11
C ARG A 60 18.86 24.75 37.61
N TYR A 61 18.62 23.55 38.15
CA TYR A 61 18.50 23.36 39.60
C TYR A 61 19.80 23.68 40.34
N ARG A 62 20.97 23.30 39.80
CA ARG A 62 22.28 23.65 40.39
C ARG A 62 22.52 25.16 40.45
N GLU A 63 22.10 25.90 39.43
CA GLU A 63 22.20 27.38 39.41
C GLU A 63 21.38 28.03 40.54
N ILE A 64 20.30 27.39 40.99
CA ILE A 64 19.39 27.91 42.03
C ILE A 64 19.77 27.46 43.43
N LEU A 65 20.28 26.23 43.61
CA LEU A 65 20.44 25.57 44.91
C LEU A 65 21.30 26.32 45.95
N ASN A 66 22.08 27.33 45.57
CA ASN A 66 22.89 28.13 46.49
C ASN A 66 22.77 29.65 46.28
N THR A 67 21.72 30.13 45.61
CA THR A 67 21.52 31.57 45.36
C THR A 67 20.23 32.09 46.00
N VAL A 68 20.31 33.28 46.61
CA VAL A 68 19.11 33.98 47.10
C VAL A 68 18.41 34.57 45.88
N LYS A 69 17.24 34.02 45.54
CA LYS A 69 16.42 34.43 44.40
C LYS A 69 15.18 35.17 44.88
N THR A 70 14.75 36.15 44.11
CA THR A 70 13.47 36.83 44.29
C THR A 70 12.32 35.91 43.88
N GLN A 71 11.12 36.16 44.41
CA GLN A 71 9.92 35.39 44.07
C GLN A 71 9.64 35.38 42.55
N ASN A 72 9.90 36.49 41.86
CA ASN A 72 9.74 36.60 40.41
C ASN A 72 10.71 35.71 39.64
N GLU A 73 11.96 35.56 40.10
CA GLU A 73 12.94 34.67 39.47
C GLU A 73 12.56 33.19 39.67
N ILE A 74 12.04 32.82 40.84
CA ILE A 74 11.54 31.47 41.11
C ILE A 74 10.33 31.16 40.21
N ALA A 75 9.41 32.11 40.05
CA ALA A 75 8.26 31.94 39.15
C ALA A 75 8.69 31.76 37.69
N LYS A 76 9.67 32.53 37.22
CA LYS A 76 10.26 32.36 35.88
C LYS A 76 10.90 30.99 35.72
N PHE A 77 11.70 30.54 36.70
CA PHE A 77 12.30 29.22 36.67
C PHE A 77 11.26 28.10 36.56
N ASN A 78 10.19 28.15 37.37
CA ASN A 78 9.13 27.14 37.32
C ASN A 78 8.42 27.12 35.96
N SER A 79 8.19 28.30 35.36
CA SER A 79 7.68 28.39 33.98
C SER A 79 8.68 27.82 32.97
N GLU A 80 9.97 28.11 33.18
CA GLU A 80 11.17 27.55 32.56
C GLU A 80 11.04 26.03 32.35
N ILE A 81 10.93 25.35 33.48
CA ILE A 81 10.80 23.90 33.59
C ILE A 81 9.47 23.40 33.01
N GLY A 82 8.39 24.16 33.20
CA GLY A 82 7.08 23.86 32.62
C GLY A 82 7.13 23.75 31.09
N LEU A 83 7.82 24.66 30.41
CA LEU A 83 7.98 24.63 28.95
C LEU A 83 8.75 23.40 28.46
N ILE A 84 9.70 22.91 29.26
CA ILE A 84 10.46 21.69 28.94
C ILE A 84 9.53 20.47 28.97
N TYR A 85 8.72 20.33 30.01
CA TYR A 85 7.75 19.23 30.10
C TYR A 85 6.63 19.35 29.05
N GLU A 86 6.20 20.57 28.72
CA GLU A 86 5.22 20.81 27.66
C GLU A 86 5.73 20.30 26.30
N LYS A 87 6.97 20.64 25.95
CA LYS A 87 7.59 20.16 24.71
C LYS A 87 7.73 18.63 24.68
N GLU A 88 8.07 17.99 25.80
CA GLU A 88 8.07 16.53 25.91
C GLU A 88 6.69 15.94 25.61
N ASN A 89 5.65 16.53 26.21
CA ASN A 89 4.26 16.09 26.00
C ASN A 89 3.82 16.23 24.55
N LEU A 90 4.22 17.31 23.87
CA LEU A 90 3.96 17.50 22.44
C LEU A 90 4.63 16.41 21.59
N LEU A 91 5.91 16.10 21.83
CA LEU A 91 6.61 15.02 21.13
C LEU A 91 5.95 13.65 21.35
N ARG A 92 5.52 13.36 22.58
CA ARG A 92 4.77 12.13 22.90
C ARG A 92 3.43 12.08 22.17
N ALA A 93 2.70 13.19 22.13
CA ALA A 93 1.44 13.29 21.42
C ALA A 93 1.62 13.06 19.91
N ASP A 94 2.65 13.67 19.31
CA ASP A 94 3.01 13.48 17.89
C ASP A 94 3.26 12.00 17.58
N ILE A 95 4.02 11.30 18.42
CA ILE A 95 4.27 9.86 18.26
C ILE A 95 2.97 9.06 18.26
N VAL A 96 2.02 9.37 19.15
CA VAL A 96 0.72 8.71 19.19
C VAL A 96 -0.07 8.96 17.90
N THR A 97 -0.03 10.19 17.36
CA THR A 97 -0.69 10.49 16.09
C THR A 97 -0.05 9.76 14.90
N LEU A 98 1.28 9.67 14.87
CA LEU A 98 2.03 8.95 13.84
C LEU A 98 1.77 7.44 13.91
N ASP A 99 1.68 6.86 15.12
CA ASP A 99 1.34 5.45 15.28
C ASP A 99 -0.05 5.14 14.69
N LYS A 100 -1.04 6.00 14.95
CA LYS A 100 -2.37 5.89 14.31
C LYS A 100 -2.29 5.97 12.78
N LYS A 101 -1.45 6.85 12.24
CA LYS A 101 -1.22 6.94 10.78
C LYS A 101 -0.59 5.66 10.23
N VAL A 102 0.39 5.08 10.92
CA VAL A 102 0.98 3.79 10.54
C VAL A 102 -0.07 2.68 10.54
N GLN A 103 -0.92 2.62 11.56
CA GLN A 103 -2.01 1.64 11.62
C GLN A 103 -2.99 1.80 10.45
N ALA A 104 -3.40 3.03 10.13
CA ALA A 104 -4.26 3.32 8.99
C ALA A 104 -3.60 2.93 7.65
N ALA A 105 -2.30 3.22 7.48
CA ALA A 105 -1.55 2.83 6.29
C ALA A 105 -1.42 1.31 6.14
N ARG A 106 -1.25 0.57 7.24
CA ARG A 106 -1.26 -0.91 7.24
C ARG A 106 -2.60 -1.45 6.77
N GLN A 107 -3.71 -0.90 7.28
CA GLN A 107 -5.06 -1.30 6.87
C GLN A 107 -5.35 -0.96 5.41
N ALA A 108 -4.85 0.17 4.91
CA ALA A 108 -4.96 0.53 3.50
C ALA A 108 -4.19 -0.47 2.62
N LEU A 109 -2.98 -0.84 3.02
CA LEU A 109 -2.17 -1.83 2.30
C LEU A 109 -2.82 -3.21 2.27
N THR A 110 -3.45 -3.68 3.35
CA THR A 110 -4.16 -4.97 3.35
C THR A 110 -5.32 -4.95 2.37
N LYS A 111 -6.13 -3.88 2.38
CA LYS A 111 -7.23 -3.69 1.42
C LYS A 111 -6.72 -3.65 -0.03
N ALA A 112 -5.63 -2.94 -0.30
CA ALA A 112 -5.05 -2.85 -1.63
C ALA A 112 -4.58 -4.24 -2.14
N LYS A 113 -3.94 -5.03 -1.27
CA LYS A 113 -3.56 -6.42 -1.59
C LYS A 113 -4.78 -7.28 -1.93
N GLU A 114 -5.85 -7.18 -1.14
CA GLU A 114 -7.10 -7.89 -1.42
C GLU A 114 -7.67 -7.50 -2.79
N GLN A 115 -7.69 -6.20 -3.13
CA GLN A 115 -8.13 -5.74 -4.44
C GLN A 115 -7.29 -6.30 -5.59
N VAL A 116 -5.96 -6.38 -5.42
CA VAL A 116 -5.07 -7.04 -6.39
C VAL A 116 -5.46 -8.51 -6.57
N THR A 117 -5.69 -9.24 -5.48
CA THR A 117 -6.09 -10.66 -5.58
C THR A 117 -7.44 -10.84 -6.30
N LEU A 118 -8.41 -9.96 -6.02
CA LEU A 118 -9.73 -9.99 -6.68
C LEU A 118 -9.61 -9.67 -8.17
N ALA A 119 -8.88 -8.62 -8.53
CA ALA A 119 -8.64 -8.24 -9.91
C ALA A 119 -7.90 -9.34 -10.69
N PHE A 120 -6.92 -9.99 -10.04
CA PHE A 120 -6.18 -11.11 -10.62
C PHE A 120 -7.09 -12.31 -10.89
N LYS A 121 -7.87 -12.76 -9.89
CA LYS A 121 -8.83 -13.86 -10.05
C LYS A 121 -9.85 -13.58 -11.15
N ALA A 122 -10.34 -12.35 -11.23
CA ALA A 122 -11.26 -11.94 -12.28
C ALA A 122 -10.63 -12.00 -13.67
N LYS A 123 -9.37 -11.57 -13.82
CA LYS A 123 -8.65 -11.66 -15.11
C LYS A 123 -8.40 -13.12 -15.49
N ALA A 124 -7.85 -13.92 -14.57
CA ALA A 124 -7.54 -15.33 -14.78
C ALA A 124 -8.78 -16.13 -15.25
N LYS A 125 -9.95 -15.88 -14.64
CA LYS A 125 -11.20 -16.53 -15.07
C LYS A 125 -11.53 -16.30 -16.56
N LEU A 126 -11.28 -15.09 -17.09
CA LEU A 126 -11.53 -14.81 -18.50
C LEU A 126 -10.44 -15.36 -19.42
N GLU A 127 -9.20 -15.42 -18.95
CA GLU A 127 -8.10 -16.04 -19.67
C GLU A 127 -8.36 -17.54 -19.86
N SER A 128 -8.78 -18.25 -18.80
CA SER A 128 -9.16 -19.66 -18.90
C SER A 128 -10.35 -19.88 -19.87
N HIS A 129 -11.36 -18.99 -19.85
CA HIS A 129 -12.46 -19.07 -20.82
C HIS A 129 -11.97 -18.85 -22.26
N ARG A 130 -11.04 -17.90 -22.48
CA ARG A 130 -10.44 -17.66 -23.80
C ARG A 130 -9.69 -18.89 -24.30
N GLU A 131 -8.92 -19.55 -23.45
CA GLU A 131 -8.19 -20.77 -23.78
C GLU A 131 -9.13 -21.89 -24.22
N LEU A 132 -10.22 -22.11 -23.47
CA LEU A 132 -11.25 -23.09 -23.80
C LEU A 132 -11.94 -22.76 -25.13
N TRP A 133 -12.34 -21.49 -25.31
CA TRP A 133 -12.95 -21.05 -26.56
C TRP A 133 -12.03 -21.23 -27.77
N LEU A 134 -10.73 -20.93 -27.63
CA LEU A 134 -9.75 -21.16 -28.70
C LEU A 134 -9.57 -22.66 -29.01
N ALA A 135 -9.64 -23.53 -28.00
CA ALA A 135 -9.61 -24.98 -28.21
C ALA A 135 -10.85 -25.47 -28.97
N GLU A 136 -12.05 -25.00 -28.61
CA GLU A 136 -13.29 -25.32 -29.31
C GLU A 136 -13.29 -24.83 -30.76
N GLN A 137 -12.81 -23.60 -31.00
CA GLN A 137 -12.68 -23.06 -32.36
C GLN A 137 -11.73 -23.90 -33.22
N ARG A 138 -10.60 -24.36 -32.66
CA ARG A 138 -9.69 -25.27 -33.39
C ARG A 138 -10.38 -26.57 -33.76
N ARG A 139 -11.03 -27.22 -32.80
CA ARG A 139 -11.77 -28.48 -33.02
C ARG A 139 -12.89 -28.32 -34.06
N TYR A 140 -13.60 -27.19 -34.05
CA TYR A 140 -14.64 -26.90 -35.03
C TYR A 140 -14.06 -26.71 -36.44
N LEU A 141 -12.93 -26.01 -36.56
CA LEU A 141 -12.26 -25.82 -37.85
C LEU A 141 -11.73 -27.14 -38.41
N GLU A 142 -11.18 -28.02 -37.56
CA GLU A 142 -10.77 -29.38 -37.94
C GLU A 142 -11.96 -30.18 -38.45
N TYR A 143 -13.07 -30.23 -37.68
CA TYR A 143 -14.30 -30.92 -38.08
C TYR A 143 -14.86 -30.41 -39.41
N LYS A 144 -14.85 -29.08 -39.62
CA LYS A 144 -15.31 -28.48 -40.87
C LYS A 144 -14.42 -28.85 -42.05
N ALA A 145 -13.10 -28.87 -41.85
CA ALA A 145 -12.15 -29.28 -42.88
C ALA A 145 -12.35 -30.77 -43.28
N ASP A 146 -12.64 -31.63 -42.31
CA ASP A 146 -12.94 -33.05 -42.55
C ASP A 146 -14.24 -33.23 -43.37
N LEU A 147 -15.31 -32.51 -43.01
CA LEU A 147 -16.56 -32.51 -43.78
C LEU A 147 -16.35 -32.04 -45.24
N GLU A 148 -15.59 -30.97 -45.43
CA GLU A 148 -15.27 -30.47 -46.77
C GLU A 148 -14.55 -31.56 -47.59
N LEU A 149 -13.60 -32.29 -47.00
CA LEU A 149 -12.90 -33.39 -47.66
C LEU A 149 -13.82 -34.57 -48.03
N GLU A 150 -14.81 -34.89 -47.20
CA GLU A 150 -15.82 -35.92 -47.49
C GLU A 150 -16.72 -35.53 -48.66
N ASP A 151 -17.18 -34.27 -48.71
CA ASP A 151 -17.98 -33.73 -49.81
C ASP A 151 -17.22 -33.74 -51.16
N PHE A 152 -15.91 -33.54 -51.14
CA PHE A 152 -15.06 -33.70 -52.34
C PHE A 152 -14.93 -35.16 -52.78
N ARG A 153 -14.86 -36.12 -51.84
CA ARG A 153 -14.72 -37.55 -52.15
C ARG A 153 -16.02 -38.19 -52.65
N ALA A 154 -17.18 -37.67 -52.26
CA ALA A 154 -18.49 -38.17 -52.70
C ALA A 154 -18.79 -37.89 -54.19
N LYS A 155 -18.10 -36.94 -54.82
CA LYS A 155 -18.19 -36.66 -56.27
C LYS A 155 -17.24 -37.54 -57.08
N LYS A 156 -17.39 -38.87 -57.04
CA LYS A 156 -16.87 -39.74 -58.11
C LYS A 156 -17.94 -39.83 -59.22
N PRO A 157 -17.59 -39.60 -60.50
CA PRO A 157 -18.57 -39.74 -61.57
C PRO A 157 -19.05 -41.19 -61.63
N ALA A 158 -20.37 -41.39 -61.63
CA ALA A 158 -20.96 -42.66 -62.04
C ALA A 158 -20.63 -42.84 -63.53
N TYR A 159 -19.83 -43.87 -63.84
CA TYR A 159 -19.67 -44.38 -65.20
C TYR A 159 -20.90 -45.18 -65.61
#